data_AF-A0A7Y7WMU0-F1
#
_entry.id   AF-A0A7Y7WMU0-F1
#
_cell.length_a   1.000
_cell.length_b   1.000
_cell.length_c   1.000
_cell.angle_alpha   90.00
_cell.angle_beta   90.00
_cell.angle_gamma   90.00
#
_symmetry.space_group_name_H-M   'P 1'
#
loop_
_entity.id
_entity.type
_entity.pdbx_description
1 polymer ?
#
loop_
_entity_poly.entity_id
_entity_poly.type
_entity_poly.pdbx_seq_one_letter_code
_entity_poly.pdbx_strand_id
1 'polypeptide(L)'
;MVDIAFMNAAADGFAALLFPDLEAVVHDVRNGRITHIANGFSRRKVGDPSLLDDLAELEQGADVIGPYEKNGANNRQLRSISIAARADSGEIVALLCLNFDVTALSQVQKLLSGFAAGSQPQPRPQALFNADWREKLNDIVEAISARQCVRRSDFGRAEIRLALIEAKAGGLLDIRNFVDYFAEYFEISRATVYNYLKAIAADDGNG
;
A
#
# COMPACT_ATOMS: atom_id res chain seq x y z
N MET A 1 -23.10 26.97 -10.43
CA MET A 1 -22.17 27.90 -9.72
C MET A 1 -21.49 27.12 -8.61
N VAL A 2 -20.17 26.98 -8.64
CA VAL A 2 -19.43 26.30 -7.55
C VAL A 2 -19.52 27.14 -6.28
N ASP A 3 -19.94 26.49 -5.19
CA ASP A 3 -20.07 27.14 -3.88
C ASP A 3 -18.73 27.06 -3.12
N ILE A 4 -17.94 28.13 -3.20
CA ILE A 4 -16.69 28.26 -2.42
C ILE A 4 -16.96 28.20 -0.92
N ALA A 5 -18.13 28.65 -0.44
CA ALA A 5 -18.45 28.57 0.98
C ALA A 5 -18.58 27.11 1.43
N PHE A 6 -19.18 26.24 0.62
CA PHE A 6 -19.18 24.80 0.87
C PHE A 6 -17.75 24.22 0.90
N MET A 7 -16.89 24.62 -0.04
CA MET A 7 -15.49 24.15 -0.04
C MET A 7 -14.73 24.58 1.23
N ASN A 8 -14.97 25.80 1.71
CA ASN A 8 -14.38 26.26 2.97
C ASN A 8 -14.87 25.42 4.16
N ALA A 9 -16.19 25.16 4.24
CA ALA A 9 -16.77 24.31 5.28
C ALA A 9 -16.24 22.86 5.21
N ALA A 10 -16.06 22.32 4.00
CA ALA A 10 -15.46 21.00 3.80
C ALA A 10 -14.00 20.98 4.25
N ALA A 11 -13.22 22.01 3.91
CA ALA A 11 -11.84 22.16 4.37
C ALA A 11 -11.75 22.18 5.90
N ASP A 12 -12.62 22.93 6.56
CA ASP A 12 -12.70 22.95 8.03
C ASP A 12 -13.06 21.57 8.61
N GLY A 13 -14.02 20.87 8.00
CA GLY A 13 -14.42 19.53 8.42
C GLY A 13 -13.29 18.50 8.30
N PHE A 14 -12.57 18.47 7.18
CA PHE A 14 -11.43 17.57 6.99
C PHE A 14 -10.29 17.88 7.95
N ALA A 15 -9.95 19.17 8.10
CA ALA A 15 -8.90 19.61 9.01
C ALA A 15 -9.24 19.27 10.48
N ALA A 16 -10.51 19.41 10.88
CA ALA A 16 -10.96 19.03 12.21
C ALA A 16 -10.89 17.52 12.45
N LEU A 17 -11.27 16.70 11.46
CA LEU A 17 -11.24 15.24 11.57
C LEU A 17 -9.81 14.69 11.66
N LEU A 18 -8.87 15.31 10.92
CA LEU A 18 -7.49 14.84 10.77
C LEU A 18 -6.47 15.77 11.46
N PHE A 19 -6.92 16.53 12.45
CA PHE A 19 -6.04 17.38 13.26
C PHE A 19 -5.03 16.53 14.05
N PRO A 20 -3.77 16.97 14.24
CA PRO A 20 -3.16 18.23 13.76
C PRO A 20 -2.48 18.13 12.40
N ASP A 21 -2.56 16.99 11.72
CA ASP A 21 -1.64 16.65 10.65
C ASP A 21 -2.17 17.00 9.25
N LEU A 22 -3.43 17.41 9.11
CA LEU A 22 -3.99 17.84 7.83
C LEU A 22 -4.12 19.37 7.70
N GLU A 23 -3.46 19.97 6.71
CA GLU A 23 -3.75 21.32 6.24
C GLU A 23 -4.65 21.25 5.00
N ALA A 24 -5.81 21.91 5.06
CA ALA A 24 -6.70 22.04 3.92
C ALA A 24 -6.66 23.48 3.38
N VAL A 25 -6.47 23.63 2.06
CA VAL A 25 -6.32 24.93 1.40
C VAL A 25 -7.32 25.04 0.26
N VAL A 26 -8.13 26.10 0.25
CA VAL A 26 -9.03 26.42 -0.85
C VAL A 26 -8.40 27.52 -1.70
N HIS A 27 -8.35 27.29 -3.00
CA HIS A 27 -7.85 28.19 -4.01
C HIS A 27 -9.00 28.65 -4.91
N ASP A 28 -9.11 29.94 -5.16
CA ASP A 28 -9.92 30.46 -6.26
C ASP A 28 -9.02 30.57 -7.50
N VAL A 29 -9.33 29.75 -8.51
CA VAL A 29 -8.53 29.68 -9.73
C VAL A 29 -8.68 30.95 -10.55
N ARG A 30 -9.86 31.58 -10.52
CA ARG A 30 -10.18 32.74 -11.36
C ARG A 30 -9.34 33.97 -11.00
N ASN A 31 -8.97 34.11 -9.73
CA ASN A 31 -8.10 35.20 -9.26
C ASN A 31 -6.67 34.73 -8.90
N GLY A 32 -6.41 33.41 -8.96
CA GLY A 32 -5.12 32.82 -8.66
C GLY A 32 -4.67 33.00 -7.20
N ARG A 33 -5.60 33.07 -6.24
CA ARG A 33 -5.29 33.28 -4.81
C ARG A 33 -5.92 32.24 -3.90
N ILE A 34 -5.32 32.09 -2.73
CA ILE A 34 -5.89 31.32 -1.64
C ILE A 34 -7.07 32.08 -1.03
N THR A 35 -8.21 31.42 -0.91
CA THR A 35 -9.41 32.01 -0.27
C THR A 35 -9.63 31.49 1.14
N HIS A 36 -9.14 30.29 1.47
CA HIS A 36 -9.28 29.70 2.80
C HIS A 36 -8.14 28.76 3.14
N ILE A 37 -7.77 28.69 4.43
CA ILE A 37 -6.82 27.71 4.97
C ILE A 37 -7.37 27.22 6.31
N ALA A 38 -7.53 25.91 6.46
CA ALA A 38 -7.83 25.25 7.72
C ALA A 38 -6.60 24.48 8.22
N ASN A 39 -6.27 24.65 9.50
CA ASN A 39 -5.09 24.06 10.16
C ASN A 39 -3.75 24.32 9.43
N GLY A 40 -3.43 25.61 9.24
CA GLY A 40 -2.28 26.04 8.45
C GLY A 40 -0.91 25.79 9.10
N PHE A 41 -0.08 24.94 8.50
CA PHE A 41 1.32 24.68 8.86
C PHE A 41 2.34 24.97 7.76
N SER A 42 1.90 25.24 6.52
CA SER A 42 2.74 25.62 5.38
C SER A 42 3.27 27.05 5.45
N ARG A 43 2.80 27.83 6.45
CA ARG A 43 3.04 29.28 6.64
C ARG A 43 2.42 30.17 5.57
N ARG A 44 1.64 29.62 4.63
CA ARG A 44 0.82 30.41 3.71
C ARG A 44 -0.36 31.04 4.43
N LYS A 45 -0.92 32.09 3.85
CA LYS A 45 -2.05 32.86 4.38
C LYS A 45 -3.12 33.04 3.33
N VAL A 46 -4.36 33.25 3.78
CA VAL A 46 -5.45 33.69 2.90
C VAL A 46 -5.00 34.95 2.15
N GLY A 47 -5.21 34.95 0.85
CA GLY A 47 -4.74 35.99 -0.06
C GLY A 47 -3.35 35.74 -0.63
N ASP A 48 -2.55 34.76 -0.20
CA ASP A 48 -1.29 34.46 -0.90
C ASP A 48 -1.57 33.94 -2.33
N PRO A 49 -0.59 34.08 -3.26
CA PRO A 49 -0.70 33.45 -4.59
C PRO A 49 -0.94 31.95 -4.47
N SER A 50 -1.81 31.42 -5.34
CA SER A 50 -2.16 30.00 -5.32
C SER A 50 -0.98 29.11 -5.70
N LEU A 51 -0.06 29.58 -6.55
CA LEU A 51 1.06 28.83 -7.11
C LEU A 51 0.60 27.52 -7.78
N LEU A 52 -0.49 27.63 -8.55
CA LEU A 52 -1.03 26.54 -9.35
C LEU A 52 -0.34 26.60 -10.71
N ASP A 53 0.79 25.93 -10.82
CA ASP A 53 1.46 25.74 -12.11
C ASP A 53 0.76 24.58 -12.84
N ASP A 54 0.58 24.69 -14.16
CA ASP A 54 0.02 23.66 -15.06
C ASP A 54 -1.41 23.15 -14.78
N LEU A 55 -2.36 24.08 -14.57
CA LEU A 55 -3.80 23.76 -14.58
C LEU A 55 -4.26 23.06 -15.88
N ALA A 56 -3.56 23.25 -17.00
CA ALA A 56 -3.89 22.65 -18.29
C ALA A 56 -3.87 21.11 -18.27
N GLU A 57 -2.99 20.48 -17.47
CA GLU A 57 -3.01 19.03 -17.29
C GLU A 57 -4.22 18.57 -16.47
N LEU A 58 -4.69 19.41 -15.54
CA LEU A 58 -5.88 19.14 -14.74
C LEU A 58 -7.17 19.33 -15.52
N GLU A 59 -7.20 20.24 -16.51
CA GLU A 59 -8.39 20.52 -17.31
C GLU A 59 -8.92 19.29 -18.05
N GLN A 60 -8.03 18.37 -18.47
CA GLN A 60 -8.38 17.12 -19.17
C GLN A 60 -8.51 15.90 -18.22
N GLY A 61 -8.23 16.07 -16.93
CA GLY A 61 -8.10 15.00 -15.95
C GLY A 61 -9.31 14.78 -15.04
N ALA A 62 -9.16 13.83 -14.10
CA ALA A 62 -10.17 13.53 -13.08
C ALA A 62 -10.33 14.69 -12.07
N ASP A 63 -11.51 14.80 -11.46
CA ASP A 63 -11.80 15.84 -10.46
C ASP A 63 -11.06 15.64 -9.14
N VAL A 64 -10.56 14.44 -8.88
CA VAL A 64 -9.75 14.12 -7.69
C VAL A 64 -8.39 13.61 -8.15
N ILE A 65 -7.34 14.34 -7.78
CA ILE A 65 -5.95 14.02 -8.13
C ILE A 65 -5.20 13.60 -6.86
N GLY A 66 -4.57 12.43 -6.93
CA GLY A 66 -3.77 11.86 -5.84
C GLY A 66 -4.33 10.54 -5.30
N PRO A 67 -3.89 10.11 -4.10
CA PRO A 67 -2.89 10.77 -3.27
C PRO A 67 -1.51 10.77 -3.93
N TYR A 68 -0.80 11.89 -3.88
CA TYR A 68 0.58 12.00 -4.35
C TYR A 68 1.49 12.55 -3.25
N GLU A 69 2.78 12.25 -3.35
CA GLU A 69 3.76 12.69 -2.37
C GLU A 69 4.37 14.04 -2.75
N LYS A 70 4.63 14.89 -1.77
CA LYS A 70 5.42 16.11 -1.94
C LYS A 70 6.19 16.46 -0.67
N ASN A 71 7.29 17.19 -0.85
CA ASN A 71 8.03 17.77 0.26
C ASN A 71 7.40 19.11 0.65
N GLY A 72 6.95 19.20 1.90
CA GLY A 72 6.41 20.41 2.50
C GLY A 72 7.48 21.29 3.16
N ALA A 73 7.05 22.42 3.71
CA ALA A 73 7.91 23.29 4.50
C ALA A 73 8.51 22.54 5.70
N ASN A 74 9.73 22.93 6.11
CA ASN A 74 10.46 22.32 7.22
C ASN A 74 10.66 20.79 7.09
N ASN A 75 10.90 20.29 5.86
CA ASN A 75 11.12 18.87 5.56
C ASN A 75 9.96 17.93 5.94
N ARG A 76 8.73 18.46 6.01
CA ARG A 76 7.54 17.63 6.19
C ARG A 76 7.33 16.75 4.97
N GLN A 77 7.06 15.46 5.18
CA GLN A 77 6.62 14.54 4.14
C GLN A 77 5.10 14.62 4.05
N LEU A 78 4.59 15.06 2.90
CA LEU A 78 3.15 15.27 2.71
C LEU A 78 2.59 14.25 1.74
N ARG A 79 1.44 13.66 2.09
CA ARG A 79 0.55 12.99 1.13
C ARG A 79 -0.60 13.94 0.82
N SER A 80 -0.74 14.30 -0.45
CA SER A 80 -1.65 15.36 -0.88
C SER A 80 -2.71 14.85 -1.82
N ILE A 81 -3.91 15.42 -1.73
CA ILE A 81 -5.00 15.26 -2.67
C ILE A 81 -5.46 16.64 -3.12
N SER A 82 -5.69 16.81 -4.41
CA SER A 82 -6.25 18.02 -4.99
C SER A 82 -7.62 17.70 -5.59
N ILE A 83 -8.64 18.45 -5.19
CA ILE A 83 -10.02 18.28 -5.62
C ILE A 83 -10.43 19.49 -6.45
N ALA A 84 -10.62 19.29 -7.74
CA ALA A 84 -11.05 20.31 -8.68
C ALA A 84 -12.56 20.53 -8.60
N ALA A 85 -12.96 21.78 -8.48
CA ALA A 85 -14.35 22.18 -8.58
C ALA A 85 -14.58 22.89 -9.91
N ARG A 86 -15.42 22.29 -10.76
CA ARG A 86 -15.70 22.78 -12.11
C ARG A 86 -17.02 23.53 -12.20
N ALA A 87 -17.06 24.56 -13.03
CA ALA A 87 -18.31 25.18 -13.45
C ALA A 87 -19.06 24.26 -14.42
N ASP A 88 -20.32 24.60 -14.70
CA ASP A 88 -21.16 23.88 -15.66
C ASP A 88 -20.56 23.90 -17.09
N SER A 89 -19.64 24.83 -17.37
CA SER A 89 -18.85 24.90 -18.61
C SER A 89 -17.70 23.88 -18.70
N GLY A 90 -17.38 23.16 -17.61
CA GLY A 90 -16.25 22.24 -17.50
C GLY A 90 -14.93 22.88 -17.04
N GLU A 91 -14.87 24.21 -16.96
CA GLU A 91 -13.70 24.96 -16.48
C GLU A 91 -13.50 24.80 -14.97
N ILE A 92 -12.25 24.62 -14.52
CA ILE A 92 -11.92 24.57 -13.10
C ILE A 92 -11.97 25.99 -12.52
N VAL A 93 -12.85 26.22 -11.55
CA VAL A 93 -13.03 27.55 -10.92
C VAL A 93 -12.45 27.62 -9.51
N ALA A 94 -12.26 26.47 -8.85
CA ALA A 94 -11.64 26.39 -7.53
C ALA A 94 -10.94 25.03 -7.33
N LEU A 95 -10.00 24.99 -6.39
CA LEU A 95 -9.30 23.77 -5.97
C LEU A 95 -9.31 23.67 -4.45
N LEU A 96 -9.62 22.49 -3.92
CA LEU A 96 -9.40 22.13 -2.52
C LEU A 96 -8.19 21.18 -2.44
N CYS A 97 -7.11 21.65 -1.84
CA CYS A 97 -5.91 20.88 -1.61
C CYS A 97 -5.87 20.39 -0.16
N LEU A 98 -5.87 19.08 0.03
CA LEU A 98 -5.73 18.41 1.32
C LEU A 98 -4.29 17.93 1.45
N ASN A 99 -3.56 18.39 2.46
CA ASN A 99 -2.14 18.10 2.66
C ASN A 99 -1.95 17.41 4.00
N PHE A 100 -1.72 16.10 3.99
CA PHE A 100 -1.56 15.31 5.21
C PHE A 100 -0.08 15.07 5.52
N ASP A 101 0.37 15.54 6.68
CA ASP A 101 1.72 15.35 7.19
C ASP A 101 1.90 13.93 7.73
N VAL A 102 2.63 13.12 6.98
CA VAL A 102 2.92 11.73 7.35
C VAL A 102 4.29 11.58 8.01
N THR A 103 4.98 12.67 8.33
CA THR A 103 6.36 12.64 8.84
C THR A 103 6.48 11.77 10.09
N ALA A 104 5.56 11.92 11.05
CA ALA A 104 5.57 11.12 12.28
C ALA A 104 5.28 9.64 12.00
N LEU A 105 4.31 9.34 11.12
CA LEU A 105 3.98 7.97 10.73
C LEU A 105 5.17 7.28 10.04
N SER A 106 5.86 7.98 9.14
CA SER A 106 7.08 7.49 8.49
C SER A 106 8.18 7.19 9.50
N GLN A 107 8.32 7.99 10.57
CA GLN A 107 9.29 7.72 11.64
C GLN A 107 8.92 6.49 12.45
N VAL A 108 7.65 6.35 12.84
CA VAL A 108 7.15 5.16 13.56
C VAL A 108 7.36 3.91 12.72
N GLN A 109 7.03 3.95 11.42
CA GLN A 109 7.27 2.84 10.51
C GLN A 109 8.76 2.47 10.47
N LYS A 110 9.67 3.44 10.34
CA LYS A 110 11.12 3.17 10.34
C LYS A 110 11.60 2.54 11.64
N LEU A 111 11.10 3.00 12.79
CA LEU A 111 11.42 2.42 14.09
C LEU A 111 10.92 0.98 14.18
N LEU A 112 9.66 0.74 13.85
CA LEU A 112 9.07 -0.61 13.85
C LEU A 112 9.83 -1.55 12.91
N SER A 113 10.14 -1.11 11.69
CA SER A 113 10.93 -1.90 10.75
C SER A 113 12.34 -2.19 11.28
N GLY A 114 12.99 -1.22 11.92
CA GLY A 114 14.30 -1.42 12.54
C GLY A 114 14.27 -2.42 13.69
N PHE A 115 13.22 -2.39 14.53
CA PHE A 115 13.03 -3.37 15.59
C PHE A 115 12.67 -4.75 15.05
N ALA A 116 11.78 -4.84 14.07
CA ALA A 116 11.31 -6.10 13.50
C ALA A 116 12.40 -6.82 12.70
N ALA A 117 13.21 -6.09 11.94
CA ALA A 117 14.31 -6.67 11.16
C ALA A 117 15.51 -7.06 12.04
N GLY A 118 15.67 -6.44 13.21
CA GLY A 118 16.89 -6.55 14.01
C GLY A 118 18.12 -5.94 13.30
N SER A 119 19.30 -6.01 13.91
CA SER A 119 20.55 -5.69 13.23
C SER A 119 20.68 -6.56 11.97
N GLN A 120 21.34 -6.00 10.93
CA GLN A 120 21.66 -6.63 9.64
C GLN A 120 21.64 -8.17 9.72
N PRO A 121 20.82 -8.87 8.90
CA PRO A 121 20.71 -10.30 8.95
C PRO A 121 22.12 -10.91 8.86
N GLN A 122 22.59 -11.50 9.95
CA GLN A 122 23.82 -12.27 9.89
C GLN A 122 23.52 -13.51 9.05
N PRO A 123 24.41 -13.90 8.12
CA PRO A 123 24.26 -15.16 7.42
C PRO A 123 24.09 -16.26 8.46
N ARG A 124 22.95 -16.93 8.39
CA ARG A 124 22.53 -17.92 9.38
C ARG A 124 23.61 -19.02 9.48
N PRO A 125 24.06 -19.42 10.68
CA PRO A 125 25.08 -20.45 10.79
C PRO A 125 24.58 -21.75 10.14
N GLN A 126 25.24 -22.23 9.08
CA GLN A 126 24.85 -23.47 8.38
C GLN A 126 24.74 -24.68 9.32
N ALA A 127 25.53 -24.71 10.40
CA ALA A 127 25.48 -25.75 11.43
C ALA A 127 24.11 -25.84 12.16
N LEU A 128 23.31 -24.78 12.15
CA LEU A 128 21.98 -24.73 12.77
C LEU A 128 20.84 -25.05 11.79
N PHE A 129 21.11 -25.20 10.48
CA PHE A 129 20.08 -25.26 9.43
C PHE A 129 19.77 -26.68 8.90
N ASN A 130 20.54 -27.70 9.29
CA ASN A 130 20.43 -29.02 8.68
C ASN A 130 19.15 -29.82 9.05
N ALA A 131 18.20 -29.27 9.84
CA ALA A 131 17.08 -30.06 10.34
C ALA A 131 15.66 -29.47 10.18
N ASP A 132 15.47 -28.18 9.88
CA ASP A 132 14.12 -27.61 9.91
C ASP A 132 13.48 -27.41 8.53
N TRP A 133 13.06 -28.52 7.93
CA TRP A 133 12.27 -28.52 6.69
C TRP A 133 10.89 -27.89 6.84
N ARG A 134 10.38 -27.70 8.07
CA ARG A 134 9.12 -27.00 8.30
C ARG A 134 9.30 -25.50 8.08
N GLU A 135 10.44 -24.96 8.49
CA GLU A 135 10.80 -23.58 8.19
C GLU A 135 10.90 -23.33 6.67
N LYS A 136 11.51 -24.27 5.92
CA LYS A 136 11.53 -24.19 4.46
C LYS A 136 10.13 -24.17 3.83
N LEU A 137 9.18 -24.94 4.38
CA LEU A 137 7.79 -24.87 3.93
C LEU A 137 7.17 -23.51 4.24
N ASN A 138 7.45 -22.93 5.41
CA ASN A 138 6.98 -21.59 5.76
C ASN A 138 7.51 -20.52 4.80
N ASP A 139 8.79 -20.58 4.42
CA ASP A 139 9.41 -19.66 3.47
C ASP A 139 8.75 -19.74 2.09
N ILE A 140 8.46 -20.96 1.60
CA ILE A 140 7.73 -21.19 0.35
C ILE A 140 6.34 -20.54 0.41
N VAL A 141 5.60 -20.78 1.50
CA VAL A 141 4.26 -20.22 1.70
C VAL A 141 4.28 -18.69 1.77
N GLU A 142 5.26 -18.12 2.45
CA GLU A 142 5.47 -16.68 2.52
C GLU A 142 5.76 -16.07 1.15
N ALA A 143 6.65 -16.68 0.38
CA ALA A 143 6.98 -16.23 -0.96
C ALA A 143 5.79 -16.31 -1.92
N ILE A 144 4.93 -17.34 -1.80
CA ILE A 144 3.70 -17.45 -2.59
C ILE A 144 2.69 -16.38 -2.18
N SER A 145 2.48 -16.20 -0.88
CA SER A 145 1.55 -15.20 -0.33
C SER A 145 1.90 -13.80 -0.81
N ALA A 146 3.19 -13.45 -0.79
CA ALA A 146 3.70 -12.18 -1.29
C ALA A 146 3.53 -12.03 -2.81
N ARG A 147 3.83 -13.08 -3.60
CA ARG A 147 3.72 -13.03 -5.07
C ARG A 147 2.28 -12.96 -5.57
N GLN A 148 1.35 -13.65 -4.91
CA GLN A 148 -0.06 -13.74 -5.33
C GLN A 148 -0.96 -12.69 -4.65
N CYS A 149 -0.43 -11.93 -3.68
CA CYS A 149 -1.21 -11.00 -2.85
C CYS A 149 -2.41 -11.67 -2.14
N VAL A 150 -2.26 -12.95 -1.76
CA VAL A 150 -3.27 -13.74 -1.03
C VAL A 150 -2.78 -14.00 0.38
N ARG A 151 -3.65 -13.85 1.40
CA ARG A 151 -3.29 -14.17 2.79
C ARG A 151 -3.08 -15.67 2.95
N ARG A 152 -2.14 -16.09 3.79
CA ARG A 152 -1.85 -17.52 4.03
C ARG A 152 -3.09 -18.32 4.45
N SER A 153 -3.97 -17.72 5.26
CA SER A 153 -5.24 -18.30 5.69
C SER A 153 -6.24 -18.54 4.56
N ASP A 154 -6.06 -17.85 3.43
CA ASP A 154 -7.01 -17.82 2.32
C ASP A 154 -6.48 -18.64 1.12
N PHE A 155 -5.41 -19.43 1.31
CA PHE A 155 -4.82 -20.25 0.26
C PHE A 155 -5.85 -21.27 -0.25
N GLY A 156 -6.16 -21.17 -1.54
CA GLY A 156 -7.02 -22.10 -2.24
C GLY A 156 -6.23 -23.22 -2.90
N ARG A 157 -6.91 -23.99 -3.74
CA ARG A 157 -6.32 -25.12 -4.49
C ARG A 157 -5.10 -24.69 -5.33
N ALA A 158 -5.11 -23.49 -5.90
CA ALA A 158 -4.03 -23.02 -6.76
C ALA A 158 -2.76 -22.79 -5.92
N GLU A 159 -2.85 -22.02 -4.85
CA GLU A 159 -1.71 -21.66 -3.98
C GLU A 159 -1.13 -22.90 -3.30
N ILE A 160 -1.98 -23.83 -2.84
CA ILE A 160 -1.55 -25.10 -2.26
C ILE A 160 -0.79 -25.96 -3.28
N ARG A 161 -1.25 -25.99 -4.55
CA ARG A 161 -0.52 -26.69 -5.62
C ARG A 161 0.83 -26.04 -5.89
N LEU A 162 0.92 -24.71 -5.93
CA LEU A 162 2.20 -24.01 -6.07
C LEU A 162 3.15 -24.34 -4.92
N ALA A 163 2.67 -24.33 -3.68
CA ALA A 163 3.48 -24.67 -2.52
C ALA A 163 4.04 -26.10 -2.61
N LEU A 164 3.22 -27.04 -3.11
CA LEU A 164 3.63 -28.42 -3.31
C LEU A 164 4.67 -28.59 -4.44
N ILE A 165 4.53 -27.81 -5.52
CA ILE A 165 5.51 -27.79 -6.64
C ILE A 165 6.86 -27.26 -6.15
N GLU A 166 6.87 -26.13 -5.43
CA GLU A 166 8.10 -25.53 -4.92
C GLU A 166 8.74 -26.40 -3.83
N ALA A 167 7.93 -27.05 -2.99
CA ALA A 167 8.41 -28.03 -2.02
C ALA A 167 9.05 -29.27 -2.68
N LYS A 168 8.47 -29.75 -3.79
CA LYS A 168 9.05 -30.84 -4.61
C LYS A 168 10.39 -30.40 -5.20
N ALA A 169 10.47 -29.21 -5.80
CA ALA A 169 11.70 -28.67 -6.36
C ALA A 169 12.80 -28.47 -5.29
N GLY A 170 12.40 -28.14 -4.05
CA GLY A 170 13.29 -28.02 -2.90
C GLY A 170 13.69 -29.34 -2.22
N GLY A 171 13.27 -30.50 -2.76
CA GLY A 171 13.58 -31.83 -2.21
C GLY A 171 12.86 -32.17 -0.89
N LEU A 172 11.80 -31.44 -0.53
CA LEU A 172 11.11 -31.65 0.75
C LEU A 172 10.26 -32.92 0.77
N LEU A 173 9.84 -33.43 -0.39
CA LEU A 173 9.03 -34.65 -0.50
C LEU A 173 9.78 -35.91 -0.05
N ASP A 174 11.11 -35.91 -0.13
CA ASP A 174 11.95 -37.04 0.29
C ASP A 174 12.09 -37.13 1.82
N ILE A 175 11.59 -36.11 2.54
CA ILE A 175 11.67 -36.04 3.99
C ILE A 175 10.54 -36.85 4.61
N ARG A 176 10.91 -37.71 5.56
CA ARG A 176 9.96 -38.52 6.33
C ARG A 176 8.91 -37.64 7.00
N ASN A 177 7.64 -38.01 6.85
CA ASN A 177 6.45 -37.32 7.37
C ASN A 177 6.16 -35.94 6.75
N PHE A 178 6.86 -35.51 5.70
CA PHE A 178 6.58 -34.23 5.05
C PHE A 178 5.14 -34.18 4.52
N VAL A 179 4.68 -35.23 3.83
CA VAL A 179 3.33 -35.28 3.25
C VAL A 179 2.25 -35.19 4.33
N ASP A 180 2.47 -35.82 5.48
CA ASP A 180 1.54 -35.76 6.61
C ASP A 180 1.46 -34.35 7.19
N TYR A 181 2.62 -33.71 7.38
CA TYR A 181 2.68 -32.33 7.87
C TYR A 181 2.13 -31.32 6.86
N PHE A 182 2.39 -31.50 5.56
CA PHE A 182 1.83 -30.64 4.51
C PHE A 182 0.30 -30.73 4.48
N ALA A 183 -0.24 -31.94 4.62
CA ALA A 183 -1.68 -32.16 4.71
C ALA A 183 -2.29 -31.44 5.93
N GLU A 184 -1.64 -31.57 7.10
CA GLU A 184 -2.04 -30.87 8.34
C GLU A 184 -1.94 -29.34 8.19
N TYR A 185 -0.84 -28.83 7.65
CA TYR A 185 -0.57 -27.40 7.49
C TYR A 185 -1.63 -26.68 6.66
N PHE A 186 -2.13 -27.32 5.60
CA PHE A 186 -3.16 -26.76 4.72
C PHE A 186 -4.57 -27.28 5.00
N GLU A 187 -4.75 -28.02 6.10
CA GLU A 187 -6.04 -28.61 6.50
C GLU A 187 -6.69 -29.46 5.38
N ILE A 188 -5.88 -30.18 4.60
CA ILE A 188 -6.34 -31.08 3.53
C ILE A 188 -6.04 -32.54 3.86
N SER A 189 -6.73 -33.46 3.19
CA SER A 189 -6.43 -34.89 3.35
C SER A 189 -5.11 -35.26 2.67
N ARG A 190 -4.42 -36.28 3.19
CA ARG A 190 -3.26 -36.91 2.51
C ARG A 190 -3.62 -37.35 1.08
N ALA A 191 -4.82 -37.87 0.87
CA ALA A 191 -5.30 -38.27 -0.44
C ALA A 191 -5.34 -37.07 -1.41
N THR A 192 -5.74 -35.89 -0.93
CA THR A 192 -5.71 -34.63 -1.70
C THR A 192 -4.29 -34.26 -2.11
N VAL A 193 -3.30 -34.38 -1.21
CA VAL A 193 -1.89 -34.11 -1.52
C VAL A 193 -1.39 -35.04 -2.62
N TYR A 194 -1.63 -36.35 -2.50
CA TYR A 194 -1.24 -37.32 -3.55
C TYR A 194 -1.97 -37.08 -4.88
N ASN A 195 -3.23 -36.64 -4.85
CA ASN A 195 -3.96 -36.27 -6.07
C ASN A 195 -3.31 -35.07 -6.76
N TYR A 196 -2.85 -34.06 -5.99
CA TYR A 196 -2.11 -32.93 -6.54
C TYR A 196 -0.76 -33.36 -7.12
N LEU A 197 0.01 -34.21 -6.41
CA LEU A 197 1.28 -34.74 -6.93
C LEU A 197 1.10 -35.49 -8.26
N LYS A 198 0.04 -36.30 -8.38
CA LYS A 198 -0.30 -37.00 -9.63
C LYS A 198 -0.64 -36.02 -10.75
N ALA A 199 -1.47 -35.02 -10.46
CA ALA A 199 -1.83 -34.00 -11.44
C ALA A 199 -0.61 -33.21 -11.92
N ILE A 200 0.28 -32.80 -11.00
CA ILE A 200 1.54 -32.11 -11.33
C ILE A 200 2.43 -32.98 -12.22
N ALA A 201 2.59 -34.27 -11.90
CA ALA A 201 3.39 -35.17 -12.72
C ALA A 201 2.81 -35.43 -14.13
N ALA A 202 1.48 -35.36 -14.28
CA ALA A 202 0.82 -35.45 -15.57
C ALA A 202 1.01 -34.18 -16.42
N ASP A 203 1.04 -33.01 -15.78
CA ASP A 203 1.32 -31.72 -16.42
C ASP A 203 2.80 -31.64 -16.88
N ASP A 204 3.75 -32.15 -16.09
CA ASP A 204 5.19 -32.20 -16.41
C ASP A 204 5.52 -33.15 -17.59
N GLY A 205 4.70 -34.18 -17.83
CA GLY A 205 4.91 -35.18 -18.89
C GLY A 205 4.29 -34.83 -20.24
N ASN A 206 3.62 -33.68 -20.34
CA ASN A 206 2.87 -33.24 -21.52
C ASN A 206 3.39 -31.90 -22.08
N GLY A 207 4.64 -31.54 -21.73
CA GLY A 207 5.37 -30.35 -22.18
C GLY A 207 6.63 -30.70 -22.96
#